data_AF-A0A1W1BKP6-F1
#
_entry.id   AF-A0A1W1BKP6-F1
#
_cell.length_a   1.000
_cell.length_b   1.000
_cell.length_c   1.000
_cell.angle_alpha   90.00
_cell.angle_beta   90.00
_cell.angle_gamma   90.00
#
_symmetry.space_group_name_H-M   'P 1'
#
loop_
_entity.id
_entity.type
_entity.pdbx_description
1 polymer ?
#
loop_
_entity_poly.entity_id
_entity_poly.type
_entity_poly.pdbx_seq_one_letter_code
_entity_poly.pdbx_strand_id
1 'polypeptide(L)'
;MQKNAHRDMWELSLIKTVLEHPEFIDHILDVIDPSLLQFHAREFSLALAGKTDAPELMEILVDESIKALESIDALNLELITFLKKYYERELKKINFATNISFEEKAFYIRKYRDKITKLKRGELL
;
A
#
# COMPACT_ATOMS: atom_id res chain seq x y z
N MET A 1 20.30 -20.51 -7.77
CA MET A 1 19.73 -20.14 -6.45
C MET A 1 19.48 -18.64 -6.43
N GLN A 2 18.28 -18.18 -6.74
CA GLN A 2 17.83 -16.79 -6.54
C GLN A 2 16.30 -16.84 -6.44
N LYS A 3 15.77 -16.91 -5.22
CA LYS A 3 14.33 -16.95 -4.93
C LYS A 3 13.92 -15.81 -3.97
N ASN A 4 14.66 -14.70 -3.98
CA ASN A 4 14.51 -13.59 -3.02
C ASN A 4 13.99 -12.29 -3.68
N ALA A 5 13.17 -12.37 -4.73
CA ALA A 5 12.75 -11.19 -5.50
C ALA A 5 11.31 -10.68 -5.23
N HIS A 6 10.46 -11.39 -4.48
CA HIS A 6 9.02 -11.10 -4.40
C HIS A 6 8.42 -11.32 -3.00
N ARG A 7 9.04 -10.78 -1.96
CA ARG A 7 8.50 -10.88 -0.60
C ARG A 7 8.56 -9.51 0.06
N ASP A 8 7.71 -8.60 -0.43
CA ASP A 8 7.50 -7.36 0.30
C ASP A 8 6.67 -7.71 1.53
N MET A 9 7.34 -7.81 2.67
CA MET A 9 6.74 -8.25 3.93
C MET A 9 5.61 -7.32 4.37
N TRP A 10 5.71 -6.03 4.02
CA TRP A 10 4.68 -5.06 4.38
C TRP A 10 3.40 -5.30 3.60
N GLU A 11 3.50 -5.49 2.27
CA GLU A 11 2.33 -5.82 1.44
C GLU A 11 1.68 -7.15 1.88
N LEU A 12 2.50 -8.15 2.22
CA LEU A 12 2.02 -9.42 2.75
C LEU A 12 1.33 -9.27 4.10
N SER A 13 1.89 -8.47 5.02
CA SER A 13 1.25 -8.13 6.29
C SER A 13 -0.09 -7.41 6.09
N LEU A 14 -0.18 -6.49 5.13
CA LEU A 14 -1.45 -5.83 4.79
C LEU A 14 -2.49 -6.83 4.27
N ILE A 15 -2.09 -7.74 3.37
CA ILE A 15 -2.98 -8.78 2.85
C ILE A 15 -3.46 -9.69 3.97
N LYS A 16 -2.55 -10.15 4.83
CA LYS A 16 -2.91 -10.99 5.99
C LYS A 16 -3.86 -10.27 6.95
N THR A 17 -3.65 -8.96 7.15
CA THR A 17 -4.57 -8.10 7.91
C THR A 17 -5.97 -8.12 7.30
N VAL A 18 -6.12 -8.01 5.98
CA VAL A 18 -7.43 -8.10 5.32
C VAL A 18 -8.08 -9.48 5.53
N LEU A 19 -7.29 -10.55 5.52
CA LEU A 19 -7.80 -11.92 5.70
C LEU A 19 -8.24 -12.21 7.14
N GLU A 20 -7.49 -11.71 8.13
CA GLU A 20 -7.75 -11.97 9.56
C GLU A 20 -8.71 -10.95 10.19
N HIS A 21 -8.67 -9.71 9.71
CA HIS A 21 -9.48 -8.57 10.18
C HIS A 21 -10.26 -7.93 9.03
N PRO A 22 -11.25 -8.65 8.45
CA PRO A 22 -12.07 -8.11 7.36
C PRO A 22 -12.81 -6.82 7.73
N GLU A 23 -13.03 -6.55 9.02
CA GLU A 23 -13.57 -5.29 9.54
C GLU A 23 -12.72 -4.05 9.19
N PHE A 24 -11.44 -4.21 8.82
CA PHE A 24 -10.58 -3.11 8.41
C PHE A 24 -10.66 -2.79 6.91
N ILE A 25 -11.36 -3.60 6.11
CA ILE A 25 -11.39 -3.46 4.64
C ILE A 25 -11.88 -2.07 4.21
N ASP A 26 -13.00 -1.60 4.74
CA ASP A 26 -13.57 -0.30 4.37
C ASP A 26 -12.58 0.83 4.63
N HIS A 27 -11.93 0.80 5.80
CA HIS A 27 -10.91 1.77 6.18
C HIS A 27 -9.67 1.72 5.29
N ILE A 28 -9.25 0.52 4.87
CA ILE A 28 -8.12 0.35 3.94
C ILE A 28 -8.48 0.93 2.56
N LEU A 29 -9.69 0.64 2.06
CA LEU A 29 -10.15 1.09 0.75
C LEU A 29 -10.36 2.61 0.66
N ASP A 30 -10.67 3.27 1.78
CA ASP A 30 -10.72 4.73 1.86
C ASP A 30 -9.35 5.39 1.63
N VAL A 31 -8.26 4.64 1.82
CA VAL A 31 -6.89 5.17 1.89
C VAL A 31 -5.99 4.65 0.76
N ILE A 32 -6.14 3.38 0.36
CA ILE A 32 -5.28 2.68 -0.59
C ILE A 32 -6.10 1.99 -1.67
N ASP A 33 -5.65 2.17 -2.92
CA ASP A 33 -6.08 1.36 -4.06
C ASP A 33 -5.08 0.22 -4.34
N PRO A 34 -5.52 -0.97 -4.77
CA PRO A 34 -4.62 -2.10 -5.04
C PRO A 34 -3.46 -1.80 -6.01
N SER A 35 -3.63 -0.85 -6.94
CA SER A 35 -2.57 -0.46 -7.89
C SER A 35 -1.36 0.23 -7.24
N LEU A 36 -1.45 0.62 -5.96
CA LEU A 36 -0.33 1.21 -5.23
C LEU A 36 0.69 0.16 -4.77
N LEU A 37 0.28 -1.11 -4.65
CA LEU A 37 1.15 -2.23 -4.32
C LEU A 37 2.02 -2.61 -5.53
N GLN A 38 3.27 -2.94 -5.26
CA GLN A 38 4.28 -3.26 -6.28
C GLN A 38 4.38 -4.75 -6.56
N PHE A 39 4.17 -5.60 -5.56
CA PHE A 39 4.50 -7.03 -5.64
C PHE A 39 3.25 -7.91 -5.52
N HIS A 40 2.32 -7.56 -4.65
CA HIS A 40 1.19 -8.42 -4.27
C HIS A 40 -0.18 -7.77 -4.53
N ALA A 41 -0.28 -6.93 -5.56
CA ALA A 41 -1.53 -6.24 -5.94
C ALA A 41 -2.68 -7.21 -6.28
N ARG A 42 -2.34 -8.39 -6.86
CA ARG A 42 -3.33 -9.40 -7.23
C ARG A 42 -3.90 -10.09 -6.00
N GLU A 43 -3.03 -10.54 -5.10
CA GLU A 43 -3.38 -11.18 -3.83
C GLU A 43 -4.23 -10.22 -2.98
N PHE A 44 -3.83 -8.95 -2.89
CA PHE A 44 -4.61 -7.93 -2.21
C PHE A 44 -6.00 -7.74 -2.83
N SER A 45 -6.11 -7.69 -4.16
CA SER A 45 -7.41 -7.61 -4.85
C SER A 45 -8.30 -8.82 -4.58
N LEU A 46 -7.72 -10.03 -4.53
CA LEU A 46 -8.46 -11.26 -4.20
C LEU A 46 -8.94 -11.27 -2.75
N ALA A 47 -8.10 -10.79 -1.82
CA ALA A 47 -8.45 -10.70 -0.41
C ALA A 47 -9.61 -9.72 -0.19
N LEU A 48 -9.55 -8.54 -0.82
CA LEU A 48 -10.63 -7.54 -0.81
C LEU A 48 -11.93 -8.07 -1.44
N ALA A 49 -11.83 -8.94 -2.44
CA ALA A 49 -12.99 -9.58 -3.08
C ALA A 49 -13.55 -10.78 -2.27
N GLY A 50 -13.00 -11.06 -1.09
CA GLY A 50 -13.43 -12.16 -0.23
C GLY A 50 -13.11 -13.56 -0.78
N LYS A 51 -12.17 -13.68 -1.73
CA LYS A 51 -11.78 -14.95 -2.37
C LYS A 51 -10.76 -15.73 -1.54
N THR A 52 -11.04 -15.90 -0.26
CA THR A 52 -10.11 -16.47 0.74
C THR A 52 -9.73 -17.92 0.49
N ASP A 53 -10.45 -18.61 -0.39
CA ASP A 53 -10.19 -19.97 -0.87
C ASP A 53 -9.10 -20.05 -1.95
N ALA A 54 -8.57 -18.91 -2.41
CA ALA A 54 -7.45 -18.88 -3.35
C ALA A 54 -6.18 -19.48 -2.70
N PRO A 55 -5.46 -20.41 -3.39
CA PRO A 55 -4.26 -21.05 -2.84
C PRO A 55 -3.19 -20.06 -2.35
N GLU A 56 -3.01 -18.96 -3.08
CA GLU A 56 -2.03 -17.92 -2.78
C GLU A 56 -2.38 -17.16 -1.49
N LEU A 57 -3.68 -16.99 -1.18
CA LEU A 57 -4.12 -16.37 0.07
C LEU A 57 -4.04 -17.33 1.24
N MET A 58 -4.32 -18.62 1.02
CA MET A 58 -4.11 -19.65 2.02
C MET A 58 -2.64 -19.75 2.43
N GLU A 59 -1.69 -19.66 1.48
CA GLU A 59 -0.25 -19.63 1.78
C GLU A 59 0.12 -18.45 2.71
N ILE A 60 -0.42 -17.25 2.43
CA ILE A 60 -0.20 -16.06 3.27
C ILE A 60 -0.81 -16.22 4.66
N LEU A 61 -2.01 -16.78 4.73
CA LEU A 61 -2.75 -16.95 5.98
C LEU A 61 -2.02 -17.90 6.94
N VAL A 62 -1.54 -19.06 6.44
CA VAL A 62 -0.87 -20.07 7.28
C VAL A 62 0.58 -19.73 7.62
N ASP A 63 1.19 -18.78 6.93
CA ASP A 63 2.59 -18.40 7.16
C ASP A 63 2.73 -17.53 8.42
N GLU A 64 3.18 -18.13 9.52
CA GLU A 64 3.37 -17.47 10.81
C GLU A 64 4.45 -16.39 10.83
N SER A 65 5.33 -16.34 9.81
CA SER A 65 6.35 -15.29 9.68
C SER A 65 5.75 -13.95 9.21
N ILE A 66 4.56 -13.99 8.61
CA ILE A 66 3.78 -12.81 8.25
C ILE A 66 2.87 -12.47 9.43
N LYS A 67 2.96 -11.23 9.92
CA LYS A 67 2.15 -10.73 11.03
C LYS A 67 1.09 -9.77 10.53
N ALA A 68 -0.17 -10.03 10.88
CA ALA A 68 -1.26 -9.09 10.67
C ALA A 68 -1.15 -7.89 11.61
N LEU A 69 -1.84 -6.82 11.26
CA LEU A 69 -1.95 -5.61 12.06
C LEU A 69 -3.19 -5.75 12.96
N GLU A 70 -2.96 -5.80 14.27
CA GLU A 70 -3.97 -6.15 15.27
C GLU A 70 -4.93 -4.99 15.63
N SER A 71 -4.66 -3.77 15.16
CA SER A 71 -5.47 -2.60 15.50
C SER A 71 -5.51 -1.56 14.39
N ILE A 72 -6.57 -0.75 14.40
CA ILE A 72 -6.75 0.37 13.47
C ILE A 72 -5.62 1.40 13.60
N ASP A 73 -5.10 1.63 14.81
CA ASP A 73 -4.00 2.56 15.05
C ASP A 73 -2.68 2.05 14.46
N ALA A 74 -2.40 0.75 14.62
CA ALA A 74 -1.23 0.12 14.02
C ALA A 74 -1.33 0.14 12.48
N LEU A 75 -2.52 -0.16 11.95
CA LEU A 75 -2.81 -0.06 10.53
C LEU A 75 -2.58 1.36 10.00
N ASN A 76 -3.12 2.38 10.68
CA ASN A 76 -2.93 3.78 10.31
C ASN A 76 -1.46 4.18 10.22
N LEU A 77 -0.66 3.80 11.23
CA LEU A 77 0.76 4.11 11.27
C LEU A 77 1.51 3.50 10.08
N GLU A 78 1.20 2.25 9.76
CA GLU A 78 1.80 1.53 8.63
C GLU A 78 1.36 2.10 7.28
N LEU A 79 0.07 2.40 7.11
CA LEU A 79 -0.48 3.04 5.90
C LEU A 79 0.17 4.42 5.66
N ILE A 80 0.31 5.23 6.70
CA ILE A 80 0.98 6.55 6.63
C ILE A 80 2.43 6.37 6.18
N THR A 81 3.14 5.42 6.79
CA THR A 81 4.55 5.15 6.49
C THR A 81 4.74 4.70 5.04
N PHE A 82 3.88 3.79 4.57
CA PHE A 82 3.87 3.33 3.18
C PHE A 82 3.55 4.46 2.20
N LEU A 83 2.43 5.17 2.42
CA LEU A 83 1.97 6.24 1.53
C LEU A 83 3.00 7.37 1.44
N LYS A 84 3.66 7.72 2.54
CA LYS A 84 4.73 8.72 2.53
C LYS A 84 5.86 8.31 1.58
N LYS A 85 6.37 7.08 1.70
CA LYS A 85 7.42 6.56 0.81
C LYS A 85 6.95 6.50 -0.65
N TYR A 86 5.70 6.08 -0.87
CA TYR A 86 5.08 6.04 -2.20
C TYR A 86 5.07 7.44 -2.84
N TYR A 87 4.49 8.43 -2.18
CA TYR A 87 4.37 9.78 -2.76
C TYR A 87 5.71 10.50 -2.87
N GLU A 88 6.66 10.24 -1.97
CA GLU A 88 8.04 10.76 -2.11
C GLU A 88 8.72 10.22 -3.37
N ARG A 89 8.52 8.93 -3.68
CA ARG A 89 9.01 8.30 -4.91
C ARG A 89 8.30 8.85 -6.15
N GLU A 90 6.97 9.02 -6.12
CA GLU A 90 6.22 9.60 -7.24
C GLU A 90 6.63 11.06 -7.49
N LEU A 91 6.83 11.85 -6.43
CA LEU A 91 7.36 13.21 -6.55
C LEU A 91 8.75 13.22 -7.19
N LYS A 92 9.63 12.28 -6.81
CA LYS A 92 10.95 12.13 -7.42
C LYS A 92 10.83 11.83 -8.92
N LYS A 93 9.95 10.90 -9.32
CA LYS A 93 9.71 10.57 -10.74
C LYS A 93 9.27 11.80 -11.54
N ILE A 94 8.28 12.56 -11.04
CA ILE A 94 7.80 13.78 -11.70
C ILE A 94 8.91 14.82 -11.83
N ASN A 95 9.75 15.01 -10.82
CA ASN A 95 10.85 15.97 -10.89
C ASN A 95 11.84 15.65 -12.02
N PHE A 96 12.08 14.36 -12.31
CA PHE A 96 12.95 13.93 -13.41
C PHE A 96 12.21 13.73 -14.74
N ALA A 97 10.89 13.80 -14.78
CA ALA A 97 10.12 13.63 -16.01
C ALA A 97 10.43 14.76 -17.01
N THR A 98 10.74 14.35 -18.24
CA THR A 98 11.02 15.21 -19.41
C THR A 98 9.92 15.11 -20.48
N ASN A 99 8.97 14.20 -20.29
CA ASN A 99 7.89 13.87 -21.24
C ASN A 99 6.54 14.47 -20.85
N ILE A 100 6.50 15.47 -19.96
CA ILE A 100 5.29 16.16 -19.51
C ILE A 100 5.49 17.67 -19.65
N SER A 101 4.39 18.41 -19.83
CA SER A 101 4.43 19.87 -19.87
C SER A 101 4.85 20.46 -18.53
N PHE A 102 5.29 21.72 -18.54
CA PHE A 102 5.63 22.45 -17.32
C PHE A 102 4.42 22.58 -16.38
N GLU A 103 3.24 22.83 -16.95
CA GLU A 103 1.98 22.98 -16.25
C GLU A 103 1.56 21.68 -15.54
N GLU A 104 1.60 20.55 -16.27
CA GLU A 104 1.32 19.22 -15.71
C GLU A 104 2.32 18.88 -14.61
N LYS A 105 3.61 19.13 -14.84
CA LYS A 105 4.67 18.90 -13.85
C LYS A 105 4.41 19.69 -12.57
N ALA A 106 4.11 20.98 -12.70
CA ALA A 106 3.81 21.84 -11.55
C ALA A 106 2.55 21.39 -10.80
N PHE A 107 1.53 20.92 -11.52
CA PHE A 107 0.31 20.35 -10.93
C PHE A 107 0.61 19.10 -10.08
N TYR A 108 1.32 18.11 -10.65
CA TYR A 108 1.65 16.88 -9.92
C TYR A 108 2.59 17.12 -8.74
N ILE A 109 3.57 18.04 -8.87
CA ILE A 109 4.45 18.41 -7.76
C ILE A 109 3.65 18.96 -6.59
N ARG A 110 2.70 19.88 -6.83
CA ARG A 110 1.81 20.41 -5.78
C ARG A 110 0.97 19.30 -5.17
N LYS A 111 0.28 18.52 -6.01
CA LYS A 111 -0.55 17.39 -5.58
C LYS A 111 0.18 16.43 -4.65
N TYR A 112 1.40 16.00 -5.00
CA TYR A 112 2.15 15.06 -4.17
C TYR A 112 2.73 15.71 -2.90
N ARG A 113 3.18 16.98 -2.97
CA ARG A 113 3.64 17.71 -1.77
C ARG A 113 2.53 17.90 -0.75
N ASP A 114 1.32 18.21 -1.20
CA ASP A 114 0.16 18.37 -0.32
C ASP A 114 -0.15 17.06 0.40
N LYS A 115 -0.18 15.93 -0.35
CA LYS A 115 -0.36 14.59 0.22
C LYS A 115 0.73 14.24 1.24
N ILE A 116 2.01 14.45 0.90
CA ILE A 116 3.14 14.20 1.81
C ILE A 116 3.01 15.06 3.09
N THR A 117 2.55 16.31 2.96
CA THR A 117 2.42 17.23 4.09
C THR A 117 1.35 16.77 5.07
N LYS A 118 0.18 16.34 4.58
CA LYS A 118 -0.87 15.70 5.40
C LYS A 118 -0.34 14.46 6.13
N LEU A 119 0.27 13.54 5.38
CA LEU A 119 0.81 12.29 5.93
C LEU A 119 1.88 12.54 7.01
N LYS A 120 2.71 13.58 6.86
CA LYS A 120 3.70 13.97 7.89
C LYS A 120 3.07 14.49 9.19
N ARG A 121 1.82 14.96 9.16
CA ARG A 121 1.06 15.35 10.35
C ARG A 121 0.31 14.16 10.98
N GLY A 122 0.41 12.97 10.40
CA GLY A 122 -0.35 11.80 10.83
C GLY A 122 -1.77 11.74 10.26
N GLU A 123 -2.09 12.59 9.28
CA GLU A 123 -3.40 12.62 8.64
C GLU A 123 -3.44 11.66 7.45
N LEU A 124 -4.41 10.74 7.47
CA LEU A 124 -4.80 9.97 6.29
C LEU A 124 -5.56 10.89 5.30
N LEU A 125 -5.44 10.58 4.01
CA LEU A 125 -5.64 11.55 2.92
C LEU A 125 -7.07 11.99 2.64
#